data_AF-A0A7W9Q7H5-F1
#
_entry.id   AF-A0A7W9Q7H5-F1
#
_cell.length_a   1.000
_cell.length_b   1.000
_cell.length_c   1.000
_cell.angle_alpha   90.00
_cell.angle_beta   90.00
_cell.angle_gamma   90.00
#
_symmetry.space_group_name_H-M   'P 1'
#
loop_
_entity.id
_entity.type
_entity.pdbx_description
1 polymer ?
#
loop_
_entity_poly.entity_id
_entity_poly.type
_entity_poly.pdbx_seq_one_letter_code
_entity_poly.pdbx_strand_id
1 'polypeptide(L)' 'MADLSQLLQETMRRRHLTAQSLADRTGIRTPRIRVFAEEGADGPVQPTEQELTELADALALPRREVREASRARTTAPA' A
#
# COMPACT_ATOMS: atom_id res chain seq x y z
N MET A 1 -1.87 15.06 2.13
CA MET A 1 -0.92 13.95 1.88
C MET A 1 -1.75 12.73 1.55
N ALA A 2 -1.36 11.92 0.57
CA ALA A 2 -2.09 10.70 0.24
C ALA A 2 -1.82 9.64 1.31
N ASP A 3 -2.88 9.01 1.82
CA ASP A 3 -2.77 7.81 2.66
C ASP A 3 -2.31 6.62 1.80
N LEU A 4 -1.74 5.59 2.44
CA LEU A 4 -1.25 4.37 1.80
C LEU A 4 -2.32 3.70 0.91
N SER A 5 -3.58 3.63 1.35
CA SER A 5 -4.70 3.06 0.57
C SER A 5 -4.84 3.77 -0.78
N GLN A 6 -4.89 5.09 -0.76
CA GLN A 6 -5.03 5.92 -1.95
C GLN A 6 -3.81 5.78 -2.88
N LEU A 7 -2.60 5.75 -2.31
CA LEU A 7 -1.37 5.55 -3.09
C LEU A 7 -1.37 4.20 -3.82
N LEU A 8 -1.77 3.13 -3.12
CA LEU A 8 -1.89 1.80 -3.69
C LEU A 8 -2.95 1.75 -4.78
N GLN A 9 -4.17 2.21 -4.50
CA GLN A 9 -5.27 2.20 -5.47
C GLN A 9 -4.95 3.01 -6.74
N GLU A 10 -4.40 4.21 -6.59
CA GLU A 10 -4.06 5.07 -7.74
C GLU A 10 -2.95 4.42 -8.58
N THR A 11 -1.93 3.86 -7.94
CA THR A 11 -0.81 3.23 -8.67
C THR A 11 -1.26 1.94 -9.35
N MET A 12 -2.07 1.13 -8.67
CA MET A 12 -2.66 -0.09 -9.23
C MET A 12 -3.55 0.23 -10.42
N ARG A 13 -4.39 1.26 -10.33
CA ARG A 13 -5.25 1.72 -11.44
C ARG A 13 -4.42 2.20 -12.62
N ARG A 14 -3.41 3.05 -12.41
CA ARG A 14 -2.54 3.59 -13.47
C ARG A 14 -1.74 2.50 -14.19
N ARG A 15 -1.34 1.46 -13.49
CA ARG A 15 -0.49 0.38 -14.01
C ARG A 15 -1.23 -0.92 -14.30
N HIS A 16 -2.57 -0.92 -14.20
CA HIS A 16 -3.43 -2.10 -14.34
C HIS A 16 -2.96 -3.29 -13.47
N LEU A 17 -2.48 -3.03 -12.25
CA LEU A 17 -2.03 -4.05 -11.32
C LEU A 17 -3.19 -4.55 -10.46
N THR A 18 -3.21 -5.86 -10.20
CA THR A 18 -4.14 -6.47 -9.26
C THR A 18 -3.44 -6.75 -7.92
N ALA A 19 -4.22 -6.95 -6.85
CA ALA A 19 -3.66 -7.37 -5.56
C ALA A 19 -2.89 -8.70 -5.67
N GLN A 20 -3.34 -9.60 -6.57
CA GLN A 20 -2.61 -10.84 -6.84
C GLN A 20 -1.26 -10.56 -7.50
N SER A 21 -1.23 -9.69 -8.51
CA SER A 21 0.02 -9.33 -9.19
C SER A 21 1.03 -8.67 -8.25
N LEU A 22 0.56 -7.92 -7.25
CA LEU A 22 1.42 -7.38 -6.19
C LEU A 22 1.90 -8.47 -5.23
N ALA A 23 1.05 -9.43 -4.89
CA ALA A 23 1.42 -10.57 -4.05
C ALA A 23 2.52 -11.41 -4.70
N ASP A 24 2.39 -11.66 -6.00
CA ASP A 24 3.38 -12.42 -6.77
C ASP A 24 4.73 -11.70 -6.84
N ARG A 25 4.75 -10.35 -6.80
CA ARG A 25 5.97 -9.54 -6.86
C ARG A 25 6.64 -9.31 -5.50
N THR A 26 5.84 -9.16 -4.46
CA THR A 26 6.31 -8.79 -3.11
C THR A 26 6.46 -9.97 -2.17
N GLY A 27 5.86 -11.13 -2.51
CA GLY A 27 5.71 -12.25 -1.59
C GLY A 27 4.71 -12.00 -0.45
N ILE A 28 4.06 -10.83 -0.41
CA ILE A 28 3.04 -10.51 0.58
C ILE A 28 1.76 -11.25 0.22
N ARG A 29 1.10 -11.85 1.22
CA ARG A 29 -0.16 -12.57 0.99
C ARG A 29 -1.23 -11.64 0.42
N THR A 30 -1.91 -12.05 -0.64
CA THR A 30 -2.98 -11.28 -1.31
C THR A 30 -4.02 -10.67 -0.36
N PRO A 31 -4.50 -11.36 0.70
CA PRO A 31 -5.42 -10.76 1.67
C PRO A 31 -4.85 -9.53 2.37
N ARG A 32 -3.55 -9.51 2.70
CA ARG A 32 -2.91 -8.34 3.34
C ARG A 32 -2.84 -7.16 2.38
N ILE A 33 -2.51 -7.42 1.12
CA ILE A 33 -2.46 -6.37 0.09
C ILE A 33 -3.83 -5.73 -0.13
N ARG A 34 -4.91 -6.53 -0.09
CA ARG A 34 -6.28 -6.00 -0.13
C ARG A 34 -6.57 -5.09 1.06
N VAL A 35 -6.24 -5.54 2.27
CA VAL A 35 -6.41 -4.72 3.48
C VAL A 35 -5.63 -3.41 3.37
N PHE A 36 -4.36 -3.43 2.92
CA PHE A 36 -3.59 -2.20 2.75
C PHE A 36 -4.19 -1.28 1.68
N ALA A 37 -4.74 -1.84 0.60
CA ALA A 37 -5.37 -1.06 -0.45
C ALA A 37 -6.73 -0.47 -0.02
N GLU A 38 -7.47 -1.13 0.88
CA GLU A 38 -8.80 -0.72 1.34
C GLU A 38 -8.73 0.19 2.58
N GLU A 39 -7.91 -0.17 3.56
CA GLU A 39 -7.86 0.45 4.89
C GLU A 39 -6.54 1.19 5.18
N GLY A 40 -5.58 1.12 4.27
CA GLY A 40 -4.30 1.82 4.40
C GLY A 40 -3.44 1.25 5.52
N ALA A 41 -2.71 2.13 6.21
CA ALA A 41 -1.88 1.73 7.35
C ALA A 41 -2.60 1.85 8.71
N ASP A 42 -3.82 2.38 8.72
CA ASP A 42 -4.63 2.58 9.94
C ASP A 42 -5.55 1.39 10.25
N GLY A 43 -5.62 0.38 9.37
CA GLY A 43 -6.40 -0.84 9.58
C GLY A 43 -5.89 -1.73 10.73
N PRO A 44 -6.64 -2.78 11.10
CA PRO A 44 -6.26 -3.73 12.14
C PRO A 44 -4.99 -4.52 11.78
N VAL A 45 -4.62 -4.51 10.50
CA VAL A 45 -3.39 -5.11 10.00
C VAL A 45 -2.46 -4.00 9.53
N GLN A 46 -1.47 -3.68 10.36
CA GLN A 46 -0.46 -2.68 10.02
C GLN A 46 0.64 -3.31 9.13
N PRO A 47 1.09 -2.59 8.08
CA PRO A 47 2.21 -3.02 7.25
C PRO A 47 3.53 -2.85 8.01
N THR A 48 4.40 -3.85 7.90
CA THR A 48 5.76 -3.79 8.44
C THR A 48 6.69 -2.97 7.54
N GLU A 49 7.85 -2.54 8.06
CA GLU A 49 8.83 -1.80 7.25
C GLU A 49 9.34 -2.60 6.04
N GLN A 50 9.47 -3.93 6.20
CA GLN A 50 9.83 -4.82 5.10
C GLN A 50 8.73 -4.80 4.03
N GLU A 51 7.46 -4.99 4.42
CA GLU A 51 6.34 -4.96 3.47
C GLU A 51 6.21 -3.62 2.74
N LEU A 52 6.43 -2.50 3.44
CA LEU A 52 6.44 -1.18 2.82
C LEU A 52 7.59 -1.03 1.80
N THR A 53 8.72 -1.67 2.07
CA THR A 53 9.86 -1.70 1.15
C THR A 53 9.54 -2.53 -0.10
N GLU A 54 8.99 -3.74 0.09
CA GLU A 54 8.58 -4.60 -1.03
C GLU A 54 7.50 -3.93 -1.88
N LEU A 55 6.51 -3.28 -1.25
CA LEU A 55 5.47 -2.53 -1.96
C LEU A 55 6.07 -1.38 -2.78
N ALA A 56 6.99 -0.60 -2.20
CA ALA A 56 7.66 0.47 -2.92
C ALA A 56 8.41 -0.05 -4.15
N ASP A 57 9.15 -1.15 -3.99
CA ASP A 57 9.94 -1.75 -5.07
C ASP A 57 9.01 -2.34 -6.16
N ALA A 58 7.95 -3.07 -5.79
CA ALA A 58 7.00 -3.66 -6.73
C ALA A 58 6.15 -2.62 -7.50
N LEU A 59 5.89 -1.47 -6.87
CA LEU A 59 5.19 -0.33 -7.45
C LEU A 59 6.15 0.65 -8.14
N ALA A 60 7.46 0.39 -8.11
CA ALA A 60 8.51 1.30 -8.55
C ALA A 60 8.25 2.76 -8.09
N LEU A 61 7.94 2.90 -6.80
CA LEU A 61 7.72 4.17 -6.11
C LEU A 61 8.90 4.45 -5.17
N PRO A 62 9.20 5.72 -4.86
CA PRO A 62 10.18 6.06 -3.84
C PRO A 62 9.77 5.48 -2.48
N ARG A 63 10.66 4.72 -1.83
CA ARG A 63 10.44 4.16 -0.47
C ARG A 63 10.07 5.21 0.57
N ARG A 64 10.48 6.46 0.36
CA ARG A 64 10.11 7.60 1.22
C ARG A 64 8.62 7.91 1.09
N GLU A 65 8.10 7.96 -0.13
CA GLU A 65 6.70 8.28 -0.41
C GLU A 65 5.77 7.22 0.18
N VAL A 66 6.11 5.93 0.03
CA VAL A 66 5.33 4.83 0.61
C VAL A 66 5.34 4.86 2.15
N ARG A 67 6.48 5.18 2.77
CA ARG A 67 6.58 5.32 4.24
C ARG A 67 5.90 6.57 4.78
N GLU A 68 5.90 7.66 4.03
CA GLU A 68 5.15 8.86 4.39
C GLU A 68 3.64 8.59 4.28
N ALA A 69 3.21 7.91 3.22
CA ALA A 69 1.81 7.50 3.03
C ALA A 69 1.34 6.50 4.10
N SER A 70 2.20 5.60 4.58
CA SER A 70 1.87 4.70 5.70
C SER A 70 1.81 5.37 7.07
N ARG A 71 2.31 6.61 7.18
CA ARG A 71 2.26 7.42 8.42
C ARG A 71 1.20 8.51 8.34
N ALA A 72 0.82 8.89 7.13
CA ALA A 72 -0.26 9.82 6.87
C ALA A 72 -1.55 9.11 7.24
N ARG A 73 -2.05 9.38 8.45
CA ARG A 73 -3.36 8.89 8.86
C ARG A 73 -4.41 9.30 7.83
N THR A 74 -5.32 8.39 7.52
CA THR A 74 -6.58 8.77 6.89
C THR A 74 -7.31 9.68 7.87
N THR A 75 -7.19 10.99 7.69
CA THR A 75 -8.13 11.95 8.26
C THR A 75 -9.44 11.78 7.51
N ALA A 76 -10.19 10.74 7.82
CA ALA A 76 -11.60 10.66 7.45
C ALA A 76 -12.34 11.78 8.20
N PRO A 77 -13.14 12.62 7.52
CA PRO A 77 -14.10 13.45 8.23
C PRO A 77 -15.14 12.52 8.88
N ALA A 78 -15.42 12.76 10.15
CA ALA A 78 -16.47 12.10 10.94
C ALA A 78 -17.87 12.37 10.37
#